data_AF-A0A928VVK3-F1
#
_entry.id   AF-A0A928VVK3-F1
#
_cell.length_a   1.000
_cell.length_b   1.000
_cell.length_c   1.000
_cell.angle_alpha   90.00
_cell.angle_beta   90.00
_cell.angle_gamma   90.00
#
_symmetry.space_group_name_H-M   'P 1'
#
loop_
_entity.id
_entity.type
_entity.pdbx_description
1 polymer ?
#
loop_
_entity_poly.entity_id
_entity_poly.type
_entity_poly.pdbx_seq_one_letter_code
_entity_poly.pdbx_strand_id
1 'polypeptide(L)'
;MTLRLAVDCVVFGVDDTALKVLLIQRKVPPFQGGWALPGGFVLPDESIDAAAGRELAEETGLQNIFLEQLYTFGAVARDPRDRVVSVAYYALVNLWEQSLHPTTDAEQAAWFEIHDLPALAFDHDQILQIALTR
;
A
#
# COMPACT_ATOMS: atom_id res chain seq x y z
N MET A 1 -12.53 -10.87 22.28
CA MET A 1 -12.39 -10.86 20.81
C MET A 1 -11.61 -9.61 20.45
N THR A 2 -10.48 -9.76 19.77
CA THR A 2 -9.60 -8.64 19.42
C THR A 2 -9.61 -8.50 17.91
N LEU A 3 -9.74 -7.28 17.40
CA LEU A 3 -9.65 -6.99 15.97
C LEU A 3 -8.20 -6.73 15.61
N ARG A 4 -7.77 -7.13 14.41
CA ARG A 4 -6.45 -6.75 13.89
C ARG A 4 -6.56 -5.40 13.18
N LEU A 5 -5.61 -4.52 13.46
CA LEU A 5 -5.49 -3.21 12.82
C LEU A 5 -4.36 -3.25 11.80
N ALA A 6 -4.67 -2.90 10.56
CA ALA A 6 -3.73 -2.81 9.45
C ALA A 6 -3.65 -1.37 8.92
N VAL A 7 -2.64 -1.13 8.12
CA VAL A 7 -2.48 0.08 7.30
C VAL A 7 -2.19 -0.35 5.86
N ASP A 8 -2.75 0.39 4.90
CA ASP A 8 -2.50 0.20 3.46
C ASP A 8 -2.16 1.57 2.84
N CYS A 9 -1.08 1.66 2.08
CA CYS A 9 -0.55 2.92 1.54
C CYS A 9 -0.77 2.99 0.02
N VAL A 10 -1.58 3.93 -0.45
CA VAL A 10 -1.70 4.26 -1.87
C VAL A 10 -0.67 5.33 -2.23
N VAL A 11 0.47 4.90 -2.77
CA VAL A 11 1.50 5.84 -3.22
C VAL A 11 1.35 6.05 -4.72
N PHE A 12 0.91 7.24 -5.09
CA PHE A 12 0.91 7.70 -6.46
C PHE A 12 2.27 8.27 -6.85
N GLY A 13 2.71 7.96 -8.05
CA GLY A 13 3.91 8.51 -8.66
C GLY A 13 3.52 9.22 -9.95
N VAL A 14 4.03 10.43 -10.15
CA VAL A 14 3.90 11.15 -11.42
C VAL A 14 5.28 11.31 -12.04
N ASP A 15 5.36 10.99 -13.33
CA ASP A 15 6.39 11.47 -14.24
C ASP A 15 5.73 12.29 -15.36
N ASP A 16 6.50 12.72 -16.35
CA ASP A 16 6.01 13.57 -17.45
C ASP A 16 4.93 12.90 -18.33
N THR A 17 4.72 11.59 -18.18
CA THR A 17 3.94 10.77 -19.10
C THR A 17 2.69 10.16 -18.49
N ALA A 18 2.72 9.75 -17.21
CA ALA A 18 1.61 9.03 -16.62
C ALA A 18 1.53 9.15 -15.09
N LEU A 19 0.30 9.03 -14.58
CA LEU A 19 0.04 8.71 -13.18
C LEU A 19 0.21 7.21 -12.97
N LYS A 20 1.05 6.86 -11.99
CA LYS A 20 1.36 5.47 -11.62
C LYS A 20 1.02 5.24 -10.16
N VAL A 21 0.85 3.97 -9.79
CA VAL A 21 0.69 3.53 -8.40
C VAL A 21 1.77 2.51 -8.07
N LEU A 22 2.33 2.61 -6.87
CA LEU A 22 3.29 1.65 -6.35
C LEU A 22 2.54 0.43 -5.80
N LEU A 23 2.87 -0.75 -6.30
CA LEU A 23 2.34 -2.02 -5.82
C LEU A 23 3.48 -2.94 -5.39
N ILE A 24 3.14 -3.86 -4.49
CA ILE A 24 4.02 -4.93 -4.03
C ILE A 24 3.47 -6.31 -4.37
N GLN A 25 4.35 -7.26 -4.62
CA GLN A 25 3.98 -8.65 -4.86
C GLN A 25 3.96 -9.43 -3.55
N ARG A 26 2.81 -10.05 -3.25
CA ARG A 26 2.62 -10.80 -2.00
C ARG A 26 3.41 -12.11 -1.98
N LYS A 27 4.22 -12.30 -0.93
CA LYS A 27 5.02 -13.53 -0.74
C LYS A 27 4.26 -14.71 -0.12
N VAL A 28 3.14 -14.44 0.56
CA VAL A 28 2.47 -15.43 1.41
C VAL A 28 0.97 -15.50 1.14
N PRO A 29 0.32 -16.67 1.35
CA PRO A 29 -1.13 -16.79 1.25
C PRO A 29 -1.86 -15.89 2.26
N PRO A 30 -3.09 -15.46 1.95
CA PRO A 30 -3.81 -15.57 0.67
C PRO A 30 -3.21 -14.66 -0.41
N PHE A 31 -3.61 -14.87 -1.67
CA PHE A 31 -3.16 -14.08 -2.83
C PHE A 31 -1.65 -14.09 -3.06
N GLN A 32 -0.96 -15.18 -2.71
CA GLN A 32 0.46 -15.35 -2.97
C GLN A 32 0.75 -15.18 -4.47
N GLY A 33 1.76 -14.36 -4.80
CA GLY A 33 2.11 -13.99 -6.17
C GLY A 33 1.23 -12.88 -6.78
N GLY A 34 0.14 -12.50 -6.11
CA GLY A 34 -0.71 -11.36 -6.51
C GLY A 34 -0.14 -10.02 -6.08
N TRP A 35 -0.66 -8.95 -6.66
CA TRP A 35 -0.25 -7.58 -6.38
C TRP A 35 -1.14 -6.93 -5.32
N ALA A 36 -0.56 -6.05 -4.50
CA ALA A 36 -1.24 -5.36 -3.42
C ALA A 36 -0.66 -3.95 -3.24
N LEU A 37 -1.41 -3.07 -2.59
CA LEU A 37 -0.85 -1.87 -1.99
C LEU A 37 0.16 -2.26 -0.90
N PRO A 38 1.25 -1.48 -0.71
CA PRO A 38 2.13 -1.63 0.44
C PRO A 38 1.35 -1.49 1.74
N GLY A 39 1.60 -2.36 2.71
CA GLY A 39 0.83 -2.37 3.93
C GLY A 39 1.03 -3.60 4.81
N GLY A 40 0.68 -3.43 6.08
CA GLY A 40 0.84 -4.47 7.08
C GLY A 40 0.12 -4.14 8.37
N PHE A 41 0.46 -4.85 9.45
CA PHE A 41 -0.24 -4.74 10.72
C PHE A 41 0.42 -3.72 11.64
N VAL A 42 -0.40 -2.96 12.36
CA VAL A 42 0.06 -2.03 13.40
C VAL A 42 0.57 -2.83 14.60
N LEU A 43 1.80 -2.54 15.03
CA LEU A 43 2.44 -3.15 16.20
C LEU A 43 1.98 -2.49 17.51
N PRO A 44 2.14 -3.17 18.67
CA PRO A 44 1.68 -2.64 19.96
C PRO A 44 2.34 -1.33 20.41
N ASP A 45 3.58 -1.10 20.00
CA ASP A 45 4.44 -0.01 20.49
C ASP A 45 4.66 1.10 19.45
N GLU A 46 3.77 1.23 18.46
CA GLU A 46 3.82 2.27 17.42
C GLU A 46 2.48 2.97 17.20
N SER A 47 2.52 4.19 16.64
CA SER A 47 1.30 4.86 16.15
C SER A 47 0.88 4.31 14.79
N ILE A 48 -0.36 4.56 14.38
CA ILE A 48 -0.85 4.17 13.06
C ILE A 48 -0.05 4.87 11.95
N ASP A 49 0.27 6.16 12.13
CA ASP A 49 1.09 6.92 11.18
C ASP A 49 2.52 6.35 11.09
N ALA A 50 3.10 5.92 12.21
CA ALA A 50 4.41 5.28 12.24
C ALA A 50 4.38 3.91 11.55
N ALA A 51 3.32 3.13 11.75
CA ALA A 51 3.11 1.86 11.06
C ALA A 51 3.03 2.06 9.54
N ALA A 52 2.25 3.05 9.06
CA ALA A 52 2.13 3.33 7.63
C ALA A 52 3.47 3.70 6.99
N GLY A 53 4.27 4.54 7.66
CA GLY A 53 5.63 4.88 7.21
C GLY A 53 6.60 3.69 7.26
N ARG A 54 6.54 2.86 8.30
CA ARG A 54 7.37 1.66 8.46
C ARG A 54 7.10 0.63 7.38
N GLU A 55 5.83 0.23 7.20
CA GLU A 55 5.43 -0.77 6.20
C GLU A 55 5.81 -0.30 4.78
N LEU A 56 5.56 0.96 4.44
CA LEU A 56 5.97 1.52 3.15
C LEU A 56 7.48 1.41 2.95
N ALA A 57 8.28 1.77 3.96
CA ALA A 57 9.73 1.72 3.89
C ALA A 57 10.27 0.28 3.80
N GLU A 58 9.71 -0.64 4.57
CA GLU A 58 10.13 -2.05 4.61
C GLU A 58 9.87 -2.76 3.27
N GLU A 59 8.72 -2.50 2.63
CA GLU A 59 8.32 -3.22 1.42
C GLU A 59 8.81 -2.57 0.12
N THR A 60 9.14 -1.27 0.14
CA THR A 60 9.45 -0.52 -1.09
C THR A 60 10.77 0.26 -1.04
N GLY A 61 11.34 0.44 0.15
CA GLY A 61 12.52 1.28 0.36
C GLY A 61 12.25 2.79 0.35
N LEU A 62 11.01 3.23 0.09
CA LEU A 62 10.66 4.66 0.13
C LEU A 62 10.60 5.16 1.58
N GLN A 63 11.34 6.23 1.85
CA GLN A 63 11.45 6.83 3.18
C GLN A 63 11.12 8.32 3.14
N ASN A 64 10.72 8.87 4.28
CA ASN A 64 10.39 10.30 4.43
C ASN A 64 9.32 10.79 3.44
N ILE A 65 8.40 9.90 3.04
CA ILE A 65 7.25 10.24 2.22
C ILE A 65 6.17 10.87 3.12
N PHE A 66 5.63 12.01 2.71
CA PHE A 66 4.46 12.58 3.36
C PHE A 66 3.24 11.68 3.07
N LEU A 67 2.70 11.07 4.12
CA LEU A 67 1.51 10.23 4.05
C LEU A 67 0.33 10.96 4.70
N GLU A 68 -0.76 11.08 3.97
CA GLU A 68 -2.03 11.61 4.48
C GLU A 68 -3.03 10.47 4.68
N GLN A 69 -3.71 10.44 5.83
CA GLN A 69 -4.73 9.43 6.10
C GLN A 69 -5.93 9.63 5.16
N LEU A 70 -6.28 8.59 4.40
CA LEU A 70 -7.32 8.59 3.38
C LEU A 70 -8.71 8.27 3.95
N TYR A 71 -8.84 7.05 4.49
CA TYR A 71 -10.11 6.47 4.94
C TYR A 71 -9.88 5.18 5.76
N THR A 72 -10.90 4.71 6.48
CA THR A 72 -10.84 3.44 7.23
C THR A 72 -11.77 2.39 6.63
N PHE A 73 -11.23 1.20 6.35
CA PHE A 73 -11.90 0.08 5.71
C PHE A 73 -12.16 -1.03 6.72
N GLY A 74 -13.44 -1.33 6.97
CA GLY A 74 -13.87 -2.24 8.03
C GLY A 74 -14.88 -3.31 7.61
N ALA A 75 -15.03 -3.56 6.31
CA ALA A 75 -15.95 -4.57 5.79
C ALA A 75 -15.66 -5.95 6.38
N VAL A 76 -16.70 -6.68 6.79
CA VAL A 76 -16.57 -7.90 7.61
C VAL A 76 -15.69 -8.97 6.97
N ALA A 77 -15.74 -9.09 5.64
CA ALA A 77 -15.05 -10.11 4.87
C ALA A 77 -13.90 -9.55 4.00
N ARG A 78 -13.37 -8.35 4.32
CA ARG A 78 -12.29 -7.75 3.52
C ARG A 78 -11.01 -8.58 3.50
N ASP A 79 -10.71 -9.23 4.62
CA ASP A 79 -9.59 -10.14 4.77
C ASP A 79 -10.16 -11.55 5.06
N PRO A 80 -9.88 -12.56 4.23
CA PRO A 80 -10.39 -13.91 4.42
C PRO A 80 -9.78 -14.64 5.62
N ARG A 81 -8.73 -14.09 6.25
CA ARG A 81 -8.02 -14.73 7.37
C ARG A 81 -8.66 -14.44 8.72
N ASP A 82 -9.12 -13.20 8.96
CA ASP A 82 -9.65 -12.75 10.25
C ASP A 82 -10.38 -11.41 10.12
N ARG A 83 -11.01 -10.92 11.19
CA ARG A 83 -11.57 -9.58 11.24
C ARG A 83 -10.47 -8.52 11.31
N VAL A 84 -10.18 -7.91 10.17
CA VAL A 84 -9.20 -6.83 10.00
C VAL A 84 -9.93 -5.51 9.72
N VAL A 85 -9.47 -4.44 10.37
CA VAL A 85 -9.75 -3.06 9.99
C VAL A 85 -8.47 -2.48 9.42
N SER A 86 -8.54 -1.84 8.25
CA SER A 86 -7.39 -1.14 7.67
C SER A 86 -7.59 0.37 7.69
N VAL A 87 -6.58 1.12 8.11
CA VAL A 87 -6.52 2.57 7.94
C VAL A 87 -5.66 2.84 6.71
N ALA A 88 -6.29 3.31 5.64
CA ALA A 88 -5.57 3.61 4.41
C ALA A 88 -4.93 5.00 4.48
N TYR A 89 -3.74 5.11 3.91
CA TYR A 89 -3.02 6.35 3.67
C TYR A 89 -2.81 6.54 2.18
N TYR A 90 -2.54 7.77 1.75
CA TYR A 90 -2.10 8.04 0.40
C TYR A 90 -0.99 9.08 0.37
N ALA A 91 -0.24 9.06 -0.73
CA ALA A 91 0.81 10.03 -1.02
C ALA A 91 0.90 10.28 -2.51
N LEU A 92 1.47 11.43 -2.88
CA LEU A 92 1.90 11.73 -4.24
C LEU A 92 3.39 12.02 -4.22
N VAL A 93 4.16 11.29 -5.03
CA VAL A 93 5.60 11.45 -5.13
C VAL A 93 6.04 11.80 -6.55
N ASN A 94 7.14 12.52 -6.65
CA ASN A 94 7.82 12.81 -7.91
C ASN A 94 8.75 11.63 -8.25
N LEU A 95 8.46 10.91 -9.34
CA LEU A 95 9.25 9.75 -9.75
C LEU A 95 10.69 10.10 -10.18
N TRP A 96 10.93 11.34 -10.58
CA TRP A 96 12.28 11.82 -10.91
C TRP A 96 13.19 11.90 -9.68
N GLU A 97 12.62 12.17 -8.51
CA GLU A 97 13.34 12.26 -7.23
C GLU A 97 13.37 10.91 -6.50
N GLN A 98 12.39 10.05 -6.79
CA GLN A 98 12.21 8.74 -6.18
C GLN A 98 12.58 7.64 -7.17
N SER A 99 13.87 7.51 -7.47
CA SER A 99 14.35 6.27 -8.08
C SER A 99 14.13 5.14 -7.07
N LEU A 100 13.36 4.11 -7.43
CA LEU A 100 13.34 2.87 -6.65
C LEU A 100 14.79 2.37 -6.57
N HIS A 101 15.45 2.62 -5.44
CA HIS A 101 16.75 2.04 -5.21
C HIS A 101 16.53 0.54 -5.15
N PRO A 102 17.21 -0.27 -5.99
CA PRO A 102 17.15 -1.70 -5.84
C PRO A 102 17.82 -2.05 -4.51
N THR A 103 17.06 -2.06 -3.43
CA THR A 103 17.42 -2.86 -2.28
C THR A 103 17.36 -4.31 -2.73
N THR A 104 18.02 -5.21 -2.01
CA THR A 104 17.96 -6.64 -2.29
C THR A 104 16.52 -7.23 -2.31
N ASP A 105 15.51 -6.44 -1.93
CA ASP A 105 14.07 -6.75 -1.96
C ASP A 105 13.28 -6.05 -3.08
N ALA A 106 13.91 -5.19 -3.89
CA ALA A 106 13.25 -4.49 -5.01
C ALA A 106 12.76 -5.42 -6.15
N GLU A 107 13.02 -6.72 -6.05
CA GLU A 107 12.38 -7.71 -6.92
C GLU A 107 10.84 -7.79 -6.72
N GLN A 108 10.26 -7.09 -5.74
CA GLN A 108 8.84 -7.26 -5.37
C GLN A 108 8.02 -5.98 -5.32
N ALA A 109 8.57 -4.80 -5.63
CA ALA A 109 7.81 -3.55 -5.71
C ALA A 109 7.94 -2.95 -7.12
N ALA A 110 6.84 -2.49 -7.70
CA ALA A 110 6.84 -1.91 -9.04
C ALA A 110 5.78 -0.82 -9.19
N TRP A 111 6.08 0.14 -10.07
CA TRP A 111 5.16 1.17 -10.51
C TRP A 111 4.30 0.65 -11.66
N PHE A 112 2.98 0.78 -11.51
CA PHE A 112 2.02 0.43 -12.55
C PHE A 112 1.24 1.66 -12.99
N GLU A 113 1.01 1.81 -14.29
CA GLU A 113 0.12 2.85 -14.78
C GLU A 113 -1.32 2.60 -14.31
N ILE A 114 -2.01 3.65 -13.88
CA ILE A 114 -3.39 3.53 -13.34
C ILE A 114 -4.40 2.96 -14.35
N HIS A 115 -4.05 2.95 -15.64
CA HIS A 115 -4.88 2.43 -16.72
C HIS A 115 -4.50 1.02 -17.17
N ASP A 116 -3.41 0.45 -16.62
CA ASP A 116 -2.93 -0.91 -16.92
C ASP A 116 -2.52 -1.62 -15.63
N LEU A 117 -3.51 -1.88 -14.78
CA LEU A 117 -3.32 -2.47 -13.46
C LEU A 117 -3.54 -3.99 -13.48
N PRO A 118 -2.71 -4.77 -12.76
CA PRO A 118 -3.03 -6.16 -12.46
C PRO A 118 -4.22 -6.24 -11.48
N ALA A 119 -4.81 -7.43 -11.35
CA ALA A 119 -5.79 -7.68 -10.29
C ALA A 119 -5.15 -7.51 -8.90
N LEU A 120 -5.79 -6.74 -8.02
CA LEU A 120 -5.28 -6.47 -6.69
C LEU A 120 -5.83 -7.45 -5.65
N ALA A 121 -5.02 -7.74 -4.63
CA ALA A 121 -5.40 -8.58 -3.51
C ALA A 121 -6.43 -7.89 -2.60
N PHE A 122 -7.22 -8.69 -1.88
CA PHE A 122 -8.21 -8.21 -0.90
C PHE A 122 -9.23 -7.23 -1.51
N ASP A 123 -9.49 -6.11 -0.84
CA ASP A 123 -10.31 -4.99 -1.27
C ASP A 123 -9.46 -3.81 -1.79
N HIS A 124 -8.21 -4.05 -2.20
CA HIS A 124 -7.29 -2.97 -2.57
C HIS A 124 -7.73 -2.20 -3.82
N ASP A 125 -8.48 -2.82 -4.73
CA ASP A 125 -9.15 -2.10 -5.82
C ASP A 125 -10.07 -1.01 -5.27
N GLN A 126 -10.84 -1.30 -4.21
CA GLN A 126 -11.73 -0.31 -3.59
C GLN A 126 -10.94 0.81 -2.90
N ILE A 127 -9.83 0.48 -2.22
CA ILE A 127 -8.96 1.47 -1.58
C ILE A 127 -8.38 2.42 -2.63
N LEU A 128 -7.85 1.87 -3.72
CA LEU A 128 -7.28 2.64 -4.83
C LEU A 128 -8.34 3.54 -5.51
N GLN A 129 -9.54 3.03 -5.75
CA GLN A 129 -10.62 3.84 -6.33
C GLN A 129 -10.99 5.03 -5.44
N ILE A 130 -11.02 4.85 -4.12
CA ILE A 130 -11.27 5.97 -3.20
C ILE A 130 -10.13 6.98 -3.25
N ALA A 131 -8.87 6.51 -3.29
CA ALA A 131 -7.71 7.38 -3.39
C ALA A 131 -7.72 8.22 -4.69
N LEU A 132 -8.12 7.64 -5.82
CA LEU A 132 -8.25 8.35 -7.11
C LEU A 132 -9.32 9.45 -7.13
N THR A 133 -10.22 9.48 -6.14
CA THR A 133 -11.30 10.47 -6.04
C THR A 133 -11.04 11.57 -5.00
N ARG A 134 -9.88 11.56 -4.33
CA ARG A 134 -9.45 12.63 -3.43
C ARG A 134 -8.61 13.67 -4.15
#